data_AF-A0A2E0PVX4-F1
#
_entry.id   AF-A0A2E0PVX4-F1
#
_cell.length_a   1.000
_cell.length_b   1.000
_cell.length_c   1.000
_cell.angle_alpha   90.00
_cell.angle_beta   90.00
_cell.angle_gamma   90.00
#
_symmetry.space_group_name_H-M   'P 1'
#
loop_
_entity.id
_entity.type
_entity.pdbx_description
1 polymer ?
#
loop_
_entity_poly.entity_id
_entity_poly.type
_entity_poly.pdbx_seq_one_letter_code
_entity_poly.pdbx_strand_id
1 'polypeptide(L)'
;MGISTRYASVIVILTLSMSSTVRANKVDVSILEKVYRLDAVKSSGLCPSVLKKVFRATKKDFGCDRVRIDFGYRSKELVQCKLRTDLANKIIQEYNIFIGHCRDEKIK
;
A
#
# COMPACT_ATOMS: atom_id res chain seq x y z
N MET A 1 40.35 -39.97 14.27
CA MET A 1 39.00 -39.69 13.73
C MET A 1 38.34 -38.63 14.60
N GLY A 2 37.94 -37.50 14.01
CA GLY A 2 37.00 -36.54 14.60
C GLY A 2 37.55 -35.45 15.52
N ILE A 3 38.17 -34.42 14.96
CA ILE A 3 38.28 -33.09 15.61
C ILE A 3 36.93 -32.40 15.40
N SER A 4 36.27 -31.95 16.46
CA SER A 4 35.30 -30.86 16.33
C SER A 4 35.16 -30.07 17.62
N THR A 5 36.13 -29.19 17.80
CA THR A 5 36.02 -27.93 18.54
C THR A 5 34.73 -27.20 18.15
N ARG A 6 33.88 -26.86 19.12
CA ARG A 6 32.88 -25.79 18.95
C ARG A 6 33.21 -24.67 19.94
N TYR A 7 34.21 -23.89 19.57
CA TYR A 7 34.44 -22.56 20.11
C TYR A 7 33.47 -21.57 19.47
N ALA A 8 33.04 -20.64 20.33
CA ALA A 8 32.82 -19.22 20.06
C ALA A 8 31.72 -18.81 19.08
N SER A 9 30.72 -18.13 19.66
CA SER A 9 30.20 -16.84 19.23
C SER A 9 30.35 -16.48 17.75
N VAL A 10 29.22 -16.44 17.04
CA VAL A 10 28.89 -15.22 16.30
C VAL A 10 27.39 -14.95 16.50
N ILE A 11 27.12 -14.08 17.46
CA ILE A 11 25.90 -13.28 17.47
C ILE A 11 25.96 -12.43 16.19
N VAL A 12 25.26 -12.84 15.14
CA VAL A 12 24.91 -11.94 14.05
C VAL A 12 23.50 -11.45 14.33
N ILE A 13 23.43 -10.42 15.18
CA ILE A 13 22.35 -9.44 15.17
C ILE A 13 22.42 -8.78 13.80
N LEU A 14 21.70 -9.32 12.81
CA LEU A 14 21.26 -8.58 11.65
C LEU A 14 19.77 -8.32 11.82
N THR A 15 19.50 -7.50 12.83
CA THR A 15 18.37 -6.57 12.81
C THR A 15 18.50 -5.74 11.54
N LEU A 16 17.96 -6.24 10.43
CA LEU A 16 17.43 -5.42 9.35
C LEU A 16 16.14 -4.77 9.85
N SER A 17 16.24 -4.06 10.98
CA SER A 17 15.41 -2.91 11.26
C SER A 17 15.84 -1.84 10.26
N MET A 18 15.43 -2.01 9.00
CA MET A 18 15.11 -0.89 8.14
C MET A 18 13.94 -0.17 8.83
N SER A 19 14.27 0.54 9.90
CA SER A 19 13.47 1.63 10.43
C SER A 19 13.55 2.76 9.41
N SER A 20 13.07 2.52 8.18
CA SER A 20 12.35 3.58 7.51
C SER A 20 11.07 3.74 8.30
N THR A 21 11.17 4.41 9.45
CA THR A 21 10.08 5.21 9.98
C THR A 21 9.82 6.29 8.93
N VAL A 22 9.23 5.86 7.81
CA VAL A 22 8.36 6.68 6.98
C VAL A 22 7.37 7.17 8.01
N ARG A 23 7.53 8.42 8.44
CA ARG A 23 6.70 9.04 9.46
C ARG A 23 5.31 9.09 8.84
N ALA A 24 4.54 8.03 9.04
CA ALA A 24 3.31 7.81 8.31
C ALA A 24 2.38 8.96 8.68
N ASN A 25 2.09 9.80 7.70
CA ASN A 25 1.18 10.90 7.90
C ASN A 25 -0.19 10.30 8.26
N LYS A 26 -0.86 10.75 9.33
CA LYS A 26 -2.15 10.17 9.74
C LYS A 26 -3.19 10.18 8.62
N VAL A 27 -3.09 11.14 7.70
CA VAL A 27 -3.92 11.24 6.49
C VAL A 27 -3.69 10.05 5.56
N ASP A 28 -2.41 9.72 5.31
CA ASP A 28 -1.96 8.63 4.45
C ASP A 28 -2.43 7.26 4.97
N VAL A 29 -2.31 7.02 6.28
CA VAL A 29 -2.80 5.79 6.93
C VAL A 29 -4.31 5.60 6.73
N SER A 30 -5.09 6.66 6.90
CA SER A 30 -6.56 6.59 6.77
C SER A 30 -7.00 6.26 5.33
N ILE A 31 -6.22 6.66 4.33
CA ILE A 31 -6.51 6.37 2.93
C ILE A 31 -6.03 4.98 2.54
N LEU A 32 -4.86 4.57 3.03
CA LEU A 32 -4.39 3.19 2.88
C LEU A 32 -5.40 2.19 3.46
N GLU A 33 -5.92 2.44 4.66
CA GLU A 33 -6.91 1.58 5.30
C GLU A 33 -8.20 1.47 4.47
N LYS A 34 -8.70 2.59 3.93
CA LYS A 34 -9.85 2.58 3.02
C LYS A 34 -9.58 1.75 1.77
N VAL A 35 -8.40 1.91 1.17
CA VAL A 35 -7.99 1.16 -0.03
C VAL A 35 -7.93 -0.34 0.26
N TYR A 36 -7.33 -0.76 1.37
CA TYR A 36 -7.28 -2.18 1.74
C TYR A 36 -8.65 -2.79 2.00
N ARG A 37 -9.59 -2.02 2.57
CA ARG A 37 -10.98 -2.48 2.70
C ARG A 37 -11.62 -2.74 1.32
N LEU A 38 -11.36 -1.89 0.32
CA LEU A 38 -11.85 -2.14 -1.04
C LEU A 38 -11.26 -3.40 -1.64
N ASP A 39 -9.96 -3.63 -1.41
CA ASP A 39 -9.28 -4.83 -1.89
C ASP A 39 -9.85 -6.10 -1.23
N ALA A 40 -10.14 -6.05 0.07
CA ALA A 40 -10.78 -7.15 0.79
C ALA A 40 -12.19 -7.43 0.28
N VAL A 41 -13.00 -6.39 0.02
CA VAL A 41 -14.33 -6.56 -0.57
C VAL A 41 -14.23 -7.23 -1.94
N LYS A 42 -13.36 -6.73 -2.82
CA LYS A 42 -13.11 -7.34 -4.14
C LYS A 42 -12.68 -8.80 -4.01
N SER A 43 -11.71 -9.08 -3.13
CA SER A 43 -11.14 -10.41 -2.94
C SER A 43 -12.12 -11.41 -2.31
N SER A 44 -13.13 -10.93 -1.60
CA SER A 44 -14.20 -11.80 -1.10
C SER A 44 -15.06 -12.40 -2.23
N GLY A 45 -15.09 -11.76 -3.40
CA GLY A 45 -15.94 -12.14 -4.53
C GLY A 45 -17.45 -11.94 -4.29
N LEU A 46 -17.86 -11.53 -3.09
CA LEU A 46 -19.26 -11.31 -2.74
C LEU A 46 -19.68 -9.90 -3.09
N CYS A 47 -20.77 -9.78 -3.85
CA CYS A 47 -21.32 -8.48 -4.23
C CYS A 47 -21.89 -7.76 -3.00
N PRO A 48 -21.39 -6.55 -2.66
CA PRO A 48 -21.90 -5.82 -1.52
C PRO A 48 -23.35 -5.38 -1.77
N SER A 49 -24.10 -5.18 -0.68
CA SER A 49 -25.47 -4.68 -0.73
C SER A 49 -25.53 -3.31 -1.42
N VAL A 50 -24.57 -2.44 -1.11
CA VAL A 50 -24.42 -1.10 -1.69
C VAL A 50 -23.37 -1.10 -2.80
N LEU A 51 -23.81 -0.88 -4.03
CA LEU A 51 -22.94 -0.85 -5.22
C LEU A 51 -22.49 0.57 -5.55
N LYS A 52 -21.47 1.05 -4.83
CA LYS A 52 -20.88 2.39 -5.02
C LYS A 52 -19.45 2.30 -5.56
N LYS A 53 -19.21 2.98 -6.69
CA LYS A 53 -17.86 3.18 -7.25
C LYS A 53 -17.08 4.21 -6.44
N VAL A 54 -15.77 4.07 -6.41
CA VAL A 54 -14.84 4.94 -5.66
C VAL A 54 -13.99 5.75 -6.64
N PHE A 55 -13.78 7.02 -6.35
CA PHE A 55 -12.93 7.89 -7.16
C PHE A 55 -11.45 7.56 -6.97
N ARG A 56 -10.65 7.88 -8.00
CA ARG A 56 -9.19 7.73 -7.95
C ARG A 56 -8.58 8.57 -6.83
N ALA A 57 -7.56 8.03 -6.17
CA ALA A 57 -6.77 8.74 -5.19
C ALA A 57 -5.77 9.69 -5.85
N THR A 58 -5.53 10.82 -5.23
CA THR A 58 -4.69 11.91 -5.72
C THR A 58 -3.38 12.01 -4.94
N LYS A 59 -2.43 12.80 -5.47
CA LYS A 59 -1.18 13.09 -4.75
C LYS A 59 -1.41 13.77 -3.40
N LYS A 60 -2.46 14.58 -3.26
CA LYS A 60 -2.79 15.30 -2.01
C LYS A 60 -3.26 14.34 -0.91
N ASP A 61 -3.99 13.29 -1.32
CA ASP A 61 -4.48 12.23 -0.43
C ASP A 61 -3.34 11.51 0.29
N PHE A 62 -2.19 11.41 -0.38
CA PHE A 62 -0.96 10.82 0.15
C PHE A 62 0.05 11.86 0.66
N GLY A 63 -0.29 13.15 0.63
CA GLY A 63 0.61 14.24 1.02
C GLY A 63 1.85 14.39 0.14
N CYS A 64 1.84 13.85 -1.09
CA CYS A 64 2.98 13.90 -2.01
C CYS A 64 3.31 15.33 -2.47
N ASP A 65 2.33 16.23 -2.40
CA ASP A 65 2.47 17.66 -2.67
C ASP A 65 3.31 18.40 -1.63
N ARG A 66 3.48 17.81 -0.43
CA ARG A 66 4.26 18.39 0.67
C ARG A 66 5.70 17.91 0.69
N VAL A 67 6.06 16.96 -0.18
CA VAL A 67 7.41 16.41 -0.24
C VAL A 67 8.32 17.42 -0.95
N ARG A 68 9.30 17.94 -0.22
CA ARG A 68 10.28 18.91 -0.73
C ARG A 68 11.20 18.26 -1.78
N ILE A 69 11.43 18.97 -2.88
CA ILE A 69 12.38 18.59 -3.94
C ILE A 69 13.64 19.45 -3.72
N ASP A 70 14.69 18.85 -3.17
CA ASP A 70 15.98 19.54 -3.03
C ASP A 70 16.86 19.28 -4.27
N PHE A 71 17.40 20.36 -4.85
CA PHE A 71 18.39 20.36 -5.93
C PHE A 71 18.04 19.53 -7.18
N GLY A 72 16.75 19.45 -7.55
CA GLY A 72 16.31 18.76 -8.77
C GLY A 72 16.35 17.23 -8.73
N TYR A 73 16.82 16.64 -7.63
CA TYR A 73 16.77 15.19 -7.42
C TYR A 73 15.43 14.79 -6.81
N ARG A 74 14.81 13.72 -7.34
CA ARG A 74 13.60 13.14 -6.73
C ARG A 74 13.98 12.56 -5.37
N SER A 75 13.49 13.16 -4.30
CA SER A 75 13.66 12.61 -2.96
C SER A 75 13.08 11.19 -2.90
N LYS A 76 13.70 10.30 -2.10
CA LYS A 76 13.20 8.91 -1.91
C LYS A 76 11.73 8.89 -1.48
N GLU A 77 11.33 9.89 -0.69
CA GLU A 77 9.96 10.07 -0.22
C GLU A 77 8.98 10.39 -1.35
N LEU A 78 9.37 11.20 -2.34
CA LEU A 78 8.52 11.49 -3.50
C LEU A 78 8.26 10.23 -4.33
N VAL A 79 9.29 9.38 -4.49
CA VAL A 79 9.17 8.09 -5.18
C VAL A 79 8.24 7.16 -4.42
N GLN A 80 8.42 7.01 -3.11
CA GLN A 80 7.55 6.19 -2.26
C GLN A 80 6.10 6.69 -2.26
N CYS A 81 5.90 8.01 -2.25
CA CYS A 81 4.56 8.59 -2.31
C CYS A 81 3.85 8.31 -3.63
N LYS A 82 4.59 8.41 -4.74
CA LYS A 82 4.07 8.03 -6.06
C LYS A 82 3.68 6.55 -6.10
N LEU A 83 4.55 5.65 -5.62
CA LEU A 83 4.26 4.22 -5.59
C LEU A 83 2.99 3.88 -4.80
N ARG A 84 2.80 4.51 -3.63
CA ARG A 84 1.58 4.32 -2.82
C ARG A 84 0.32 4.82 -3.52
N THR A 85 0.41 5.98 -4.16
CA THR A 85 -0.69 6.57 -4.94
C THR A 85 -1.07 5.66 -6.13
N ASP A 86 -0.06 5.16 -6.84
CA ASP A 86 -0.25 4.29 -8.00
C ASP A 86 -0.88 2.95 -7.59
N LEU A 87 -0.40 2.34 -6.50
CA LEU A 87 -0.98 1.11 -5.94
C LEU A 87 -2.44 1.31 -5.51
N ALA A 88 -2.74 2.40 -4.80
CA ALA A 88 -4.10 2.70 -4.39
C ALA A 88 -5.06 2.85 -5.58
N ASN A 89 -4.61 3.54 -6.62
CA ASN A 89 -5.41 3.71 -7.83
C ASN A 89 -5.65 2.40 -8.58
N LYS A 90 -4.67 1.50 -8.59
CA LYS A 90 -4.84 0.16 -9.16
C LYS A 90 -5.94 -0.62 -8.44
N ILE A 91 -5.88 -0.67 -7.10
CA ILE A 91 -6.87 -1.37 -6.28
C ILE A 91 -8.28 -0.77 -6.48
N ILE A 92 -8.39 0.57 -6.48
CA ILE A 92 -9.66 1.27 -6.72
C ILE A 92 -10.23 0.91 -8.10
N GLN A 93 -9.39 0.84 -9.13
CA GLN A 93 -9.82 0.47 -10.47
C GLN A 93 -10.35 -0.97 -10.50
N GLU A 94 -9.63 -1.92 -9.93
CA GLU A 94 -10.05 -3.32 -9.86
C GLU A 94 -11.37 -3.49 -9.10
N TYR A 95 -11.51 -2.81 -7.95
CA TYR A 95 -12.76 -2.77 -7.20
C TYR A 95 -13.92 -2.18 -8.04
N ASN A 96 -13.69 -1.10 -8.77
CA ASN A 96 -14.74 -0.47 -9.60
C ASN A 96 -15.19 -1.35 -10.77
N ILE A 97 -14.29 -2.17 -11.31
CA ILE A 97 -14.61 -3.19 -12.32
C ILE A 97 -15.48 -4.27 -11.68
N PHE A 98 -15.06 -4.81 -10.52
CA PHE A 98 -15.83 -5.79 -9.75
C PHE A 98 -17.26 -5.31 -9.42
N ILE A 99 -17.41 -4.09 -8.91
CA ILE A 99 -18.73 -3.49 -8.64
C ILE A 99 -19.56 -3.31 -9.93
N GLY A 100 -18.91 -3.08 -11.06
CA GLY A 100 -19.56 -3.09 -12.37
C GLY A 100 -20.23 -4.43 -12.67
N HIS A 101 -19.46 -5.51 -12.57
CA HIS A 101 -19.97 -6.87 -12.78
C HIS A 101 -21.11 -7.22 -11.82
N CYS A 102 -20.97 -6.91 -10.54
CA CYS A 102 -22.04 -7.10 -9.55
C CYS A 102 -23.33 -6.35 -9.87
N ARG A 103 -23.24 -5.19 -10.53
CA ARG A 103 -24.41 -4.42 -10.93
C ARG A 103 -25.12 -5.09 -12.11
N ASP A 104 -24.36 -5.60 -13.07
CA ASP A 104 -24.89 -6.27 -14.25
C ASP A 104 -25.58 -7.59 -13.88
N GLU A 105 -25.06 -8.31 -12.88
CA GLU A 105 -25.69 -9.53 -12.35
C GLU A 105 -27.02 -9.28 -11.63
N LYS A 106 -27.17 -8.15 -10.91
CA LYS A 106 -28.43 -7.82 -10.22
C LYS A 106 -29.58 -7.39 -11.15
N ILE A 107 -29.26 -7.01 -12.39
CA ILE A 107 -30.25 -6.56 -13.38
C ILE A 107 -30.81 -7.75 -14.19
N LYS A 108 -30.11 -8.89 -14.17
CA LYS A 108 -30.58 -10.15 -14.78
C LYS A 108 -31.56 -10.88 -13.85
#